data_AF-A0A086A3J7-F1
#
_entry.id   AF-A0A086A3J7-F1
#
_cell.length_a   1.000
_cell.length_b   1.000
_cell.length_c   1.000
_cell.angle_alpha   90.00
_cell.angle_beta   90.00
_cell.angle_gamma   90.00
#
_symmetry.space_group_name_H-M   'P 1'
#
loop_
_entity.id
_entity.type
_entity.pdbx_description
1 polymer ?
#
loop_
_entity_poly.entity_id
_entity_poly.type
_entity_poly.pdbx_seq_one_letter_code
_entity_poly.pdbx_strand_id
1 'polypeptide(L)'
;MMLYGNQSRSKEIIELGTELKKVAQGKNDIDGNISNIYRRNALALGELGLDDASMNDFRIALKFIQTIENKDKRLYYLSLCYENMTVYYENKPFASKFGDSLLYFRKKSLSAAKQIRDNNGTVSNDLKYDQIAFDNMAIGVSYLSKEDTKANIASAEKYLLEGLKIHENEEYNIPSTNKITMLNQVSWLYSEKQEYQKSIDYALRALELQKKIVILTVEWNLLNFLLILI
;
A
#
# COMPACT_ATOMS: atom_id res chain seq x y z
N MET A 1 -15.31 5.98 3.08
CA MET A 1 -13.87 6.30 3.22
C MET A 1 -13.05 5.79 2.03
N MET A 2 -13.17 4.52 1.61
CA MET A 2 -12.41 3.98 0.45
C MET A 2 -12.60 4.79 -0.84
N LEU A 3 -13.85 5.14 -1.19
CA LEU A 3 -14.16 5.95 -2.37
C LEU A 3 -13.42 7.30 -2.37
N TYR A 4 -13.45 8.03 -1.24
CA TYR A 4 -12.72 9.29 -1.10
C TYR A 4 -11.20 9.10 -1.15
N GLY A 5 -10.68 7.99 -0.62
CA GLY A 5 -9.27 7.62 -0.73
C GLY A 5 -8.81 7.49 -2.18
N ASN A 6 -9.61 6.82 -3.02
CA ASN A 6 -9.31 6.68 -4.46
C ASN A 6 -9.35 8.02 -5.23
N GLN A 7 -9.90 9.07 -4.62
CA GLN A 7 -9.99 10.43 -5.18
C GLN A 7 -9.03 11.41 -4.51
N SER A 8 -8.15 10.94 -3.61
CA SER A 8 -7.25 11.78 -2.81
C SER A 8 -7.98 12.89 -2.01
N ARG A 9 -9.20 12.59 -1.55
CA ARG A 9 -10.07 13.52 -0.82
C ARG A 9 -9.89 13.35 0.69
N SER A 10 -8.70 13.72 1.20
CA SER A 10 -8.30 13.44 2.59
C SER A 10 -9.16 14.17 3.62
N LYS A 11 -9.68 15.36 3.33
CA LYS A 11 -10.59 16.10 4.23
C LYS A 11 -11.90 15.35 4.47
N GLU A 12 -12.52 14.85 3.41
CA GLU A 12 -13.78 14.10 3.48
C GLU A 12 -13.60 12.73 4.13
N ILE A 13 -12.41 12.13 4.02
CA ILE A 13 -12.05 10.94 4.80
C ILE A 13 -12.04 11.26 6.30
N ILE A 14 -11.47 12.39 6.71
CA ILE A 14 -11.38 12.79 8.12
C ILE A 14 -12.76 13.14 8.69
N GLU A 15 -13.58 13.87 7.93
CA GLU A 15 -14.95 14.22 8.33
C GLU A 15 -15.79 12.95 8.55
N LEU A 16 -15.81 12.04 7.56
CA LEU A 16 -16.53 10.78 7.67
C LEU A 16 -15.96 9.88 8.78
N GLY A 17 -14.63 9.83 8.91
CA GLY A 17 -13.95 9.06 9.94
C GLY A 17 -14.32 9.54 11.35
N THR A 18 -14.43 10.85 11.55
CA THR A 18 -14.84 11.45 12.82
C THR A 18 -16.25 11.01 13.22
N GLU A 19 -17.20 11.01 12.29
CA GLU A 19 -18.56 10.53 12.57
C GLU A 19 -18.61 9.02 12.84
N LEU A 20 -17.89 8.23 12.05
CA LEU A 20 -17.84 6.77 12.23
C LEU A 20 -17.19 6.36 13.55
N LYS A 21 -16.21 7.11 14.05
CA LYS A 21 -15.59 6.86 15.37
C LYS A 21 -16.57 7.05 16.51
N LYS A 22 -17.50 8.01 16.43
CA LYS A 22 -18.56 8.19 17.45
C LYS A 22 -19.45 6.96 17.52
N VAL A 23 -19.84 6.41 16.36
CA VAL A 23 -20.67 5.20 16.24
C VAL A 23 -19.94 3.94 16.75
N ALA A 24 -18.61 3.93 16.70
CA ALA A 24 -17.77 2.81 17.14
C ALA A 24 -17.49 2.80 18.65
N GLN A 25 -17.85 3.85 19.40
CA GLN A 25 -17.58 3.93 20.83
C GLN A 25 -18.16 2.73 21.61
N GLY A 26 -17.35 2.15 22.48
CA GLY A 26 -17.72 1.01 23.33
C GLY A 26 -17.87 -0.34 22.62
N LYS A 27 -17.54 -0.43 21.31
CA LYS A 27 -17.63 -1.66 20.53
C LYS A 27 -16.26 -2.31 20.35
N ASN A 28 -16.25 -3.64 20.27
CA ASN A 28 -15.06 -4.40 19.86
C ASN A 28 -14.99 -4.49 18.33
N ASP A 29 -13.77 -4.66 17.82
CA ASP A 29 -13.53 -4.75 16.39
C ASP A 29 -13.41 -6.21 15.92
N ILE A 30 -14.54 -6.90 15.83
CA ILE A 30 -14.56 -8.33 15.49
C ILE A 30 -14.09 -8.54 14.03
N ASP A 31 -14.43 -7.62 13.14
CA ASP A 31 -14.22 -7.75 11.68
C ASP A 31 -13.20 -6.78 11.08
N GLY A 32 -12.54 -5.98 11.90
CA GLY A 32 -11.55 -5.00 11.43
C GLY A 32 -12.16 -3.70 10.89
N ASN A 33 -13.47 -3.49 11.00
CA ASN A 33 -14.14 -2.29 10.54
C ASN A 33 -13.73 -1.05 11.36
N ILE A 34 -13.65 -1.19 12.69
CA ILE A 34 -13.34 -0.07 13.58
C ILE A 34 -11.87 0.34 13.43
N SER A 35 -10.96 -0.61 13.50
CA SER A 35 -9.53 -0.34 13.27
C SER A 35 -9.28 0.24 11.89
N ASN A 36 -9.99 -0.21 10.85
CA ASN A 36 -9.88 0.34 9.51
C ASN A 36 -10.38 1.80 9.42
N ILE A 37 -11.42 2.18 10.18
CA ILE A 37 -11.84 3.59 10.31
C ILE A 37 -10.70 4.42 10.89
N TYR A 38 -10.14 4.01 12.03
CA TYR A 38 -9.03 4.73 12.67
C TYR A 38 -7.79 4.78 11.75
N ARG A 39 -7.40 3.66 11.13
CA ARG A 39 -6.25 3.57 10.22
C ARG A 39 -6.40 4.50 9.02
N ARG A 40 -7.56 4.52 8.36
CA ARG A 40 -7.78 5.39 7.19
C ARG A 40 -7.88 6.86 7.58
N ASN A 41 -8.47 7.16 8.73
CA ASN A 41 -8.46 8.51 9.27
C ASN A 41 -7.04 8.97 9.60
N ALA A 42 -6.23 8.10 10.20
CA ALA A 42 -4.82 8.35 10.49
C ALA A 42 -4.01 8.66 9.23
N LEU A 43 -4.18 7.85 8.18
CA LEU A 43 -3.49 8.05 6.91
C LEU A 43 -3.86 9.42 6.31
N ALA A 44 -5.15 9.75 6.24
CA ALA A 44 -5.62 11.03 5.73
C ALA A 44 -5.14 12.23 6.57
N LEU A 45 -5.05 12.10 7.89
CA LEU A 45 -4.43 13.11 8.76
C LEU A 45 -2.95 13.30 8.42
N GLY A 46 -2.21 12.20 8.22
CA GLY A 46 -0.80 12.22 7.86
C GLY A 46 -0.56 12.87 6.50
N GLU A 47 -1.38 12.57 5.49
CA GLU A 47 -1.33 13.22 4.17
C GLU A 47 -1.52 14.74 4.23
N LEU A 48 -2.24 15.25 5.24
CA LEU A 48 -2.41 16.69 5.49
C LEU A 48 -1.34 17.28 6.44
N GLY A 49 -0.33 16.50 6.83
CA GLY A 49 0.74 16.92 7.73
C GLY A 49 0.34 16.98 9.22
N LEU A 50 -0.82 16.44 9.59
CA LEU A 50 -1.32 16.39 10.97
C LEU A 50 -0.74 15.17 11.71
N ASP A 51 0.59 15.10 11.78
CA ASP A 51 1.37 13.91 12.16
C ASP A 51 1.04 13.35 13.54
N ASP A 52 0.88 14.20 14.56
CA ASP A 52 0.63 13.74 15.93
C ASP A 52 -0.77 13.13 16.07
N ALA A 53 -1.76 13.76 15.43
CA ALA A 53 -3.12 13.24 15.36
C ALA A 53 -3.18 11.92 14.56
N SER A 54 -2.45 11.87 13.44
CA SER A 54 -2.28 10.65 12.63
C SER A 54 -1.70 9.50 13.47
N MET A 55 -0.59 9.72 14.15
CA MET A 55 0.06 8.70 14.98
C MET A 55 -0.81 8.26 16.16
N ASN A 56 -1.58 9.18 16.75
CA ASN A 56 -2.55 8.83 17.79
C ASN A 56 -3.63 7.88 17.26
N ASP A 57 -4.21 8.17 16.09
CA ASP A 57 -5.20 7.30 15.47
C ASP A 57 -4.62 5.93 15.07
N PHE A 58 -3.39 5.87 14.55
CA PHE A 58 -2.73 4.58 14.27
C PHE A 58 -2.57 3.74 15.53
N ARG A 59 -2.20 4.35 16.66
CA ARG A 59 -2.11 3.64 17.95
C ARG A 59 -3.46 3.10 18.40
N ILE A 60 -4.54 3.85 18.18
CA ILE A 60 -5.90 3.39 18.49
C ILE A 60 -6.30 2.25 17.55
N ALA A 61 -6.01 2.36 16.24
CA ALA A 61 -6.23 1.30 15.27
C ALA A 61 -5.53 0.01 15.71
N LEU A 62 -4.25 0.06 16.11
CA LEU A 62 -3.50 -1.09 16.60
C LEU A 62 -4.16 -1.74 17.82
N LYS A 63 -4.73 -0.97 18.76
CA LYS A 63 -5.48 -1.52 19.90
C LYS A 63 -6.71 -2.29 19.44
N PHE A 64 -7.50 -1.73 18.53
CA PHE A 64 -8.68 -2.40 17.98
C PHE A 64 -8.31 -3.65 17.17
N ILE A 65 -7.22 -3.61 16.40
CA ILE A 65 -6.74 -4.77 15.65
C ILE A 65 -6.49 -5.96 16.58
N GLN A 66 -5.99 -5.75 17.81
CA GLN A 66 -5.80 -6.86 18.75
C GLN A 66 -7.10 -7.55 19.17
N THR A 67 -8.24 -6.89 19.01
CA THR A 67 -9.57 -7.46 19.33
C THR A 67 -10.18 -8.28 18.17
N ILE A 68 -9.57 -8.28 16.99
CA ILE A 68 -10.03 -9.07 15.84
C ILE A 68 -9.81 -10.56 16.12
N GLU A 69 -10.88 -11.33 16.21
CA GLU A 69 -10.83 -12.74 16.59
C GLU A 69 -10.05 -13.59 15.57
N ASN A 70 -10.38 -13.46 14.29
CA ASN A 70 -9.73 -14.22 13.23
C ASN A 70 -8.26 -13.78 13.06
N LYS A 71 -7.34 -14.73 13.25
CA LYS A 71 -5.89 -14.49 13.19
C LYS A 71 -5.41 -13.95 11.83
N ASP A 72 -5.89 -14.51 10.72
CA ASP A 72 -5.46 -14.11 9.37
C ASP A 72 -5.97 -12.70 9.04
N LYS A 73 -7.22 -12.39 9.40
CA LYS A 73 -7.80 -11.04 9.29
C LYS A 73 -7.02 -10.03 10.14
N ARG A 74 -6.68 -10.41 11.39
CA ARG A 74 -5.86 -9.59 12.28
C ARG A 74 -4.49 -9.28 11.68
N LEU A 75 -3.81 -10.29 11.16
CA LEU A 75 -2.51 -10.14 10.50
C LEU A 75 -2.59 -9.21 9.28
N TYR A 76 -3.65 -9.31 8.49
CA TYR A 76 -3.89 -8.42 7.35
C TYR A 76 -4.09 -6.95 7.76
N TYR A 77 -4.90 -6.68 8.79
CA TYR A 77 -5.04 -5.31 9.28
C TYR A 77 -3.78 -4.80 9.99
N LEU A 78 -3.01 -5.68 10.64
CA LEU A 78 -1.70 -5.32 11.18
C LEU A 78 -0.73 -4.91 10.07
N SER A 79 -0.66 -5.65 8.95
CA SER A 79 0.22 -5.28 7.84
C SER A 79 -0.16 -3.91 7.28
N LEU A 80 -1.44 -3.71 6.93
CA LEU A 80 -1.94 -2.42 6.44
C LEU A 80 -1.64 -1.27 7.40
N CYS A 81 -1.81 -1.49 8.72
CA CYS A 81 -1.57 -0.45 9.70
C CYS A 81 -0.07 -0.11 9.82
N TYR A 82 0.82 -1.11 9.83
CA TYR A 82 2.25 -0.86 9.87
C TYR A 82 2.78 -0.21 8.60
N GLU A 83 2.26 -0.60 7.45
CA GLU A 83 2.53 0.05 6.18
C GLU A 83 2.13 1.54 6.25
N ASN A 84 0.88 1.87 6.58
CA ASN A 84 0.47 3.28 6.60
C ASN A 84 1.14 4.14 7.69
N MET A 85 1.61 3.54 8.78
CA MET A 85 2.38 4.27 9.80
C MET A 85 3.68 4.88 9.24
N THR A 86 4.13 4.47 8.05
CA THR A 86 5.30 5.07 7.40
C THR A 86 5.08 6.54 7.03
N VAL A 87 3.84 6.98 6.79
CA VAL A 87 3.52 8.37 6.42
C VAL A 87 4.07 9.39 7.43
N TYR A 88 4.03 9.05 8.72
CA TYR A 88 4.57 9.89 9.79
C TYR A 88 6.08 10.14 9.66
N TYR A 89 6.81 9.15 9.17
CA TYR A 89 8.25 9.23 9.00
C TYR A 89 8.61 9.86 7.64
N GLU A 90 7.81 9.60 6.61
CA GLU A 90 7.95 10.18 5.27
C GLU A 90 7.75 11.71 5.29
N ASN A 91 6.85 12.22 6.13
CA ASN A 91 6.65 13.65 6.34
C ASN A 91 7.83 14.35 7.05
N LYS A 92 8.81 13.59 7.56
CA LYS A 92 9.96 14.10 8.31
C LYS A 92 11.29 13.71 7.65
N PRO A 93 11.49 13.98 6.35
CA PRO A 93 12.59 13.40 5.57
C PRO A 93 13.99 13.87 6.03
N PHE A 94 14.08 15.06 6.62
CA PHE A 94 15.35 15.62 7.10
C PHE A 94 15.75 15.18 8.51
N ALA A 95 14.87 14.44 9.21
CA ALA A 95 15.20 13.89 10.51
C ALA A 95 15.87 12.52 10.33
N SER A 96 17.20 12.54 10.21
CA SER A 96 18.09 11.39 9.96
C SER A 96 17.81 10.15 10.81
N LYS A 97 17.25 10.31 12.02
CA LYS A 97 16.86 9.23 12.93
C LYS A 97 15.69 8.36 12.45
N PHE A 98 14.97 8.74 11.40
CA PHE A 98 13.74 8.07 10.99
C PHE A 98 13.89 7.07 9.84
N GLY A 99 15.02 7.07 9.12
CA GLY A 99 15.26 6.10 8.04
C GLY A 99 15.16 4.64 8.51
N ASP A 100 15.68 4.35 9.71
CA ASP A 100 15.57 3.02 10.33
C ASP A 100 14.14 2.70 10.77
N SER A 101 13.37 3.71 11.19
CA SER A 101 11.98 3.54 11.59
C SER A 101 11.09 3.22 10.39
N LEU A 102 11.30 3.90 9.26
CA LEU A 102 10.60 3.63 8.01
C LEU A 102 10.77 2.17 7.57
N LEU A 103 12.02 1.72 7.48
CA LEU A 103 12.35 0.36 7.08
C LEU A 103 11.85 -0.66 8.11
N TYR A 104 11.90 -0.34 9.40
CA TYR A 104 11.36 -1.18 10.47
C TYR A 104 9.86 -1.44 10.28
N PHE A 105 9.04 -0.40 10.08
CA PHE A 105 7.59 -0.57 9.92
C PHE A 105 7.24 -1.31 8.63
N ARG A 106 7.93 -1.05 7.51
CA ARG A 106 7.75 -1.80 6.26
C ARG A 106 8.09 -3.29 6.43
N LYS A 107 9.20 -3.63 7.10
CA LYS A 107 9.55 -5.03 7.41
C LYS A 107 8.54 -5.69 8.35
N LYS A 108 7.98 -4.94 9.30
CA LYS A 108 6.94 -5.43 10.21
C LYS A 108 5.64 -5.71 9.46
N SER A 109 5.28 -4.84 8.53
CA SER A 109 4.16 -5.04 7.61
C SER A 109 4.34 -6.32 6.79
N LEU A 110 5.49 -6.46 6.11
CA LEU A 110 5.81 -7.64 5.31
C LEU A 110 5.76 -8.94 6.14
N SER A 111 6.32 -8.90 7.34
CA SER A 111 6.33 -10.05 8.26
C SER A 111 4.92 -10.48 8.67
N ALA A 112 4.02 -9.52 8.93
CA ALA A 112 2.63 -9.82 9.24
C ALA A 112 1.90 -10.41 8.01
N ALA A 113 2.09 -9.80 6.82
CA ALA A 113 1.47 -10.26 5.59
C ALA A 113 1.91 -11.69 5.19
N LYS A 114 3.19 -12.02 5.34
CA LYS A 114 3.73 -13.37 5.09
C LYS A 114 3.18 -14.46 6.01
N GLN A 115 2.64 -14.10 7.18
CA GLN A 115 2.06 -15.05 8.13
C GLN A 115 0.58 -15.38 7.85
N ILE A 116 -0.07 -14.64 6.93
CA ILE A 116 -1.45 -14.91 6.51
C ILE A 116 -1.46 -16.24 5.74
N ARG A 117 -2.34 -17.17 6.10
CA ARG A 117 -2.48 -18.46 5.41
C ARG A 117 -3.20 -18.28 4.07
N ASP A 118 -2.83 -19.06 3.06
CA ASP A 118 -3.55 -19.09 1.79
C ASP A 118 -4.93 -19.74 1.97
N ASN A 119 -5.90 -19.31 1.16
CA ASN A 119 -7.25 -19.89 1.12
C ASN A 119 -7.93 -19.96 2.50
N ASN A 120 -7.64 -18.99 3.39
CA ASN A 120 -8.15 -18.97 4.77
C ASN A 120 -9.65 -18.61 4.91
N GLY A 121 -10.31 -18.26 3.79
CA GLY A 121 -11.74 -17.92 3.73
C GLY A 121 -12.11 -16.51 4.20
N THR A 122 -11.16 -15.69 4.66
CA THR A 122 -11.44 -14.32 5.16
C THR A 122 -10.59 -13.21 4.52
N VAL A 123 -9.33 -13.50 4.19
CA VAL A 123 -8.45 -12.63 3.40
C VAL A 123 -8.14 -13.39 2.12
N SER A 124 -8.50 -12.82 0.96
CA SER A 124 -8.21 -13.45 -0.32
C SER A 124 -6.70 -13.52 -0.58
N ASN A 125 -6.27 -14.48 -1.39
CA ASN A 125 -4.88 -14.57 -1.82
C ASN A 125 -4.47 -13.29 -2.56
N ASP A 126 -5.36 -12.72 -3.39
CA ASP A 126 -5.12 -11.44 -4.08
C ASP A 126 -4.72 -10.33 -3.09
N LEU A 127 -5.48 -10.12 -2.01
CA LEU A 127 -5.18 -9.09 -1.02
C LEU A 127 -3.90 -9.37 -0.25
N LYS A 128 -3.65 -10.63 0.11
CA LYS A 128 -2.42 -11.04 0.80
C LYS A 128 -1.21 -10.76 -0.09
N TYR A 129 -1.23 -11.25 -1.32
CA TYR A 129 -0.09 -11.20 -2.21
C TYR A 129 0.14 -9.80 -2.78
N ASP A 130 -0.91 -9.01 -3.03
CA ASP A 130 -0.80 -7.58 -3.33
C ASP A 130 -0.09 -6.83 -2.19
N GLN A 131 -0.48 -7.08 -0.94
CA GLN A 131 0.19 -6.49 0.22
C GLN A 131 1.66 -6.90 0.33
N ILE A 132 1.98 -8.19 0.14
CA ILE A 132 3.36 -8.68 0.15
C ILE A 132 4.17 -8.02 -0.97
N ALA A 133 3.61 -7.89 -2.17
CA ALA A 133 4.28 -7.28 -3.31
C ALA A 133 4.53 -5.79 -3.07
N PHE A 134 3.54 -5.07 -2.52
CA PHE A 134 3.67 -3.68 -2.14
C PHE A 134 4.75 -3.47 -1.07
N ASP A 135 4.75 -4.27 0.01
CA ASP A 135 5.75 -4.14 1.07
C ASP A 135 7.17 -4.41 0.56
N ASN A 136 7.33 -5.43 -0.30
CA ASN A 136 8.58 -5.69 -1.01
C ASN A 136 9.01 -4.49 -1.86
N MET A 137 8.08 -3.91 -2.64
CA MET A 137 8.33 -2.71 -3.44
C MET A 137 8.84 -1.56 -2.58
N ALA A 138 8.12 -1.24 -1.51
CA ALA A 138 8.42 -0.12 -0.63
C ALA A 138 9.76 -0.32 0.10
N ILE A 139 10.09 -1.55 0.50
CA ILE A 139 11.42 -1.87 1.08
C ILE A 139 12.52 -1.70 0.02
N GLY A 140 12.30 -2.19 -1.20
CA GLY A 140 13.25 -2.05 -2.29
C GLY A 140 13.56 -0.59 -2.61
N VAL A 141 12.51 0.23 -2.74
CA VAL A 141 12.62 1.69 -2.87
C VAL A 141 13.37 2.32 -1.69
N SER A 142 13.12 1.87 -0.46
CA SER A 142 13.86 2.36 0.71
C SER A 142 15.38 2.18 0.59
N TYR A 143 15.82 1.12 -0.07
CA TYR A 143 17.24 0.87 -0.30
C TYR A 143 17.78 1.69 -1.47
N LEU A 144 17.00 1.89 -2.55
CA LEU A 144 17.38 2.76 -3.67
C LEU A 144 17.47 4.24 -3.26
N SER A 145 16.65 4.69 -2.32
CA SER A 145 16.68 6.06 -1.81
C SER A 145 17.85 6.35 -0.85
N LYS A 146 18.66 5.34 -0.50
CA LYS A 146 19.88 5.52 0.30
C LYS A 146 21.06 5.80 -0.64
N GLU A 147 22.26 5.99 -0.05
CA GLU A 147 23.50 6.10 -0.82
C GLU A 147 23.64 4.94 -1.82
N ASP A 148 24.06 5.27 -3.04
CA ASP A 148 24.29 4.31 -4.11
C ASP A 148 25.52 3.44 -3.81
N THR A 149 25.28 2.39 -3.04
CA THR A 149 26.27 1.37 -2.69
C THR A 149 25.84 0.04 -3.27
N LYS A 150 26.82 -0.80 -3.63
CA LYS A 150 26.56 -2.17 -4.12
C LYS A 150 25.66 -2.98 -3.18
N ALA A 151 25.78 -2.77 -1.87
CA ALA A 151 24.97 -3.45 -0.86
C ALA A 151 23.51 -2.97 -0.85
N ASN A 152 23.29 -1.66 -1.01
CA ASN A 152 21.94 -1.10 -1.12
C ASN A 152 21.26 -1.50 -2.43
N ILE A 153 21.97 -1.42 -3.56
CA ILE A 153 21.47 -1.91 -4.86
C ILE A 153 21.10 -3.40 -4.77
N ALA A 154 21.96 -4.25 -4.22
CA ALA A 154 21.67 -5.68 -4.10
C ALA A 154 20.45 -5.96 -3.21
N SER A 155 20.29 -5.19 -2.12
CA SER A 155 19.10 -5.26 -1.27
C SER A 155 17.85 -4.82 -2.02
N ALA A 156 17.92 -3.69 -2.74
CA ALA A 156 16.82 -3.20 -3.55
C ALA A 156 16.40 -4.23 -4.61
N GLU A 157 17.35 -4.78 -5.36
CA GLU A 157 17.11 -5.80 -6.37
C GLU A 157 16.38 -7.02 -5.80
N LYS A 158 16.86 -7.55 -4.67
CA LYS A 158 16.21 -8.69 -4.02
C LYS A 158 14.73 -8.41 -3.76
N TYR A 159 14.42 -7.30 -3.08
CA TYR A 159 13.06 -6.99 -2.69
C TYR A 159 12.17 -6.64 -3.88
N LEU A 160 12.66 -5.82 -4.82
CA LEU A 160 11.88 -5.45 -6.01
C LEU A 160 11.56 -6.66 -6.90
N LEU A 161 12.51 -7.59 -7.08
CA LEU A 161 12.26 -8.80 -7.87
C LEU A 161 11.34 -9.81 -7.14
N GLU A 162 11.41 -9.90 -5.80
CA GLU A 162 10.44 -10.67 -5.02
C GLU A 162 9.00 -10.13 -5.21
N GLY A 163 8.82 -8.81 -5.18
CA GLY A 163 7.52 -8.17 -5.41
C GLY A 163 7.04 -8.28 -6.86
N LEU A 164 7.94 -8.08 -7.83
CA LEU A 164 7.63 -8.20 -9.26
C LEU A 164 7.12 -9.59 -9.60
N LYS A 165 7.77 -10.64 -9.09
CA LYS A 165 7.35 -12.04 -9.30
C LYS A 165 5.89 -12.27 -8.90
N ILE A 166 5.41 -11.60 -7.85
CA ILE A 166 4.02 -11.70 -7.40
C ILE A 166 3.09 -10.95 -8.35
N HIS A 167 3.44 -9.73 -8.74
CA HIS A 167 2.65 -8.95 -9.70
C HIS A 167 2.57 -9.58 -11.10
N GLU A 168 3.59 -10.32 -11.50
CA GLU A 168 3.64 -11.09 -12.75
C GLU A 168 2.94 -12.46 -12.66
N ASN A 169 2.59 -12.94 -11.46
CA ASN A 169 1.84 -14.18 -11.33
C ASN A 169 0.37 -13.96 -11.74
N GLU A 170 -0.06 -14.67 -12.78
CA GLU A 170 -1.42 -14.62 -13.32
C GLU A 170 -2.46 -15.30 -12.41
N GLU A 171 -2.02 -16.11 -11.44
CA GLU A 171 -2.91 -16.70 -10.42
C GLU A 171 -3.52 -15.67 -9.49
N TYR A 172 -2.93 -14.48 -9.38
CA TYR A 172 -3.39 -13.40 -8.51
C TYR A 172 -4.00 -12.25 -9.32
N ASN A 173 -5.23 -11.90 -8.98
CA ASN A 173 -5.95 -10.80 -9.62
C ASN A 173 -5.58 -9.45 -8.98
N ILE A 174 -4.33 -9.04 -9.18
CA ILE A 174 -3.77 -7.80 -8.62
C ILE A 174 -4.07 -6.61 -9.55
N PRO A 175 -4.52 -5.45 -9.03
CA PRO A 175 -4.82 -4.27 -9.85
C PRO A 175 -3.66 -3.87 -10.77
N SER A 176 -3.97 -3.58 -12.03
CA SER A 176 -2.96 -3.21 -13.03
C SER A 176 -2.19 -1.95 -12.64
N THR A 177 -2.79 -1.03 -11.88
CA THR A 177 -2.11 0.15 -11.32
C THR A 177 -0.93 -0.22 -10.42
N ASN A 178 -1.06 -1.27 -9.60
CA ASN A 178 0.01 -1.72 -8.70
C ASN A 178 1.13 -2.38 -9.52
N LYS A 179 0.78 -3.12 -10.57
CA LYS A 179 1.74 -3.70 -11.52
C LYS A 179 2.55 -2.61 -12.23
N ILE A 180 1.91 -1.53 -12.69
CA ILE A 180 2.57 -0.38 -13.33
C ILE A 180 3.57 0.26 -12.37
N THR A 181 3.15 0.55 -11.13
CA THR A 181 4.04 1.15 -10.13
C THR A 181 5.28 0.27 -9.88
N MET A 182 5.11 -1.05 -9.74
CA MET A 182 6.21 -1.98 -9.57
C MET A 182 7.18 -1.97 -10.77
N LEU A 183 6.66 -2.04 -12.00
CA LEU A 183 7.50 -2.00 -13.21
C LEU A 183 8.32 -0.72 -13.28
N ASN A 184 7.75 0.42 -12.88
CA ASN A 184 8.49 1.69 -12.79
C ASN A 184 9.62 1.62 -11.73
N GLN A 185 9.38 1.02 -10.56
CA GLN A 185 10.44 0.87 -9.54
C GLN A 185 11.55 -0.09 -9.99
N VAL A 186 11.20 -1.17 -10.70
CA VAL A 186 12.18 -2.10 -11.29
C VAL A 186 12.96 -1.42 -12.42
N SER A 187 12.31 -0.58 -13.22
CA SER A 187 12.98 0.26 -14.20
C SER A 187 14.02 1.18 -13.55
N TRP A 188 13.68 1.83 -12.44
CA TRP A 188 14.61 2.67 -11.66
C TRP A 188 15.81 1.86 -11.15
N LEU A 189 15.57 0.68 -10.55
CA LEU A 189 16.65 -0.22 -10.13
C LEU A 189 17.67 -0.49 -11.25
N TYR A 190 17.20 -0.85 -12.44
CA TYR A 190 18.11 -1.16 -13.55
C TYR A 190 18.81 0.08 -14.10
N SER A 191 18.24 1.28 -13.93
CA SER A 191 18.94 2.54 -14.21
C SER A 191 20.11 2.76 -13.24
N GLU A 192 19.91 2.55 -11.93
CA GLU A 192 20.99 2.64 -10.91
C GLU A 192 22.09 1.60 -11.19
N LYS A 193 21.72 0.42 -11.70
CA LYS A 193 22.67 -0.61 -12.14
C LYS A 193 23.37 -0.30 -13.47
N GLN A 194 23.04 0.81 -14.13
CA GLN A 194 23.51 1.18 -15.47
C GLN A 194 23.16 0.14 -16.55
N GLU A 195 22.15 -0.70 -16.30
CA GLU A 195 21.60 -1.67 -17.23
C GLU A 195 20.44 -1.02 -18.02
N TYR A 196 20.75 0.05 -18.76
CA TYR A 196 19.76 0.95 -19.34
C TYR A 196 18.76 0.28 -20.28
N GLN A 197 19.19 -0.74 -21.03
CA GLN A 197 18.26 -1.47 -21.91
C GLN A 197 17.15 -2.16 -21.10
N LYS A 198 17.49 -2.84 -19.99
CA LYS A 198 16.47 -3.44 -19.11
C LYS A 198 15.58 -2.38 -18.48
N SER A 199 16.17 -1.26 -18.05
CA SER A 199 15.41 -0.14 -17.50
C SER A 199 14.35 0.36 -18.49
N ILE A 200 14.74 0.57 -19.76
CA ILE A 200 13.84 0.96 -20.85
C ILE A 200 12.75 -0.09 -21.09
N ASP A 201 13.12 -1.38 -21.14
CA ASP A 201 12.17 -2.46 -21.38
C ASP A 201 11.07 -2.50 -20.30
N TYR A 202 11.44 -2.36 -19.01
CA TYR A 202 10.47 -2.31 -17.92
C TYR A 202 9.59 -1.05 -17.97
N ALA A 203 10.16 0.12 -18.28
CA ALA A 203 9.39 1.35 -18.44
C ALA A 203 8.37 1.26 -19.59
N LEU A 204 8.76 0.66 -20.72
CA LEU A 204 7.87 0.45 -21.86
C LEU A 204 6.72 -0.51 -21.53
N ARG A 205 7.00 -1.58 -20.78
CA ARG A 205 5.95 -2.50 -20.28
C ARG A 205 4.95 -1.78 -19.36
N ALA A 206 5.43 -0.90 -18.48
CA ALA A 206 4.57 -0.10 -17.61
C ALA A 206 3.68 0.86 -18.43
N LEU A 207 4.26 1.51 -19.44
CA LEU A 207 3.55 2.39 -20.36
C LEU A 207 2.47 1.66 -21.17
N GLU A 208 2.76 0.45 -21.65
CA GLU A 208 1.79 -0.36 -22.39
C GLU A 208 0.57 -0.70 -21.53
N LEU A 209 0.79 -1.11 -20.28
CA LEU A 209 -0.29 -1.37 -19.32
C LEU A 209 -1.10 -0.10 -19.02
N GLN A 210 -0.43 1.04 -18.81
CA GLN A 210 -1.10 2.32 -18.57
C GLN A 210 -2.02 2.70 -19.74
N LYS A 211 -1.56 2.53 -20.99
CA LYS A 211 -2.37 2.79 -22.19
C LYS A 211 -3.61 1.90 -22.24
N LYS A 212 -3.49 0.61 -21.92
CA LYS A 212 -4.63 -0.32 -21.87
C LYS A 212 -5.70 0.13 -20.86
N ILE A 213 -5.29 0.57 -19.66
CA ILE A 213 -6.21 1.07 -18.63
C ILE A 213 -6.98 2.31 -19.10
N VAL A 214 -6.28 3.27 -19.72
CA VAL A 214 -6.89 4.51 -20.20
C VAL A 214 -7.94 4.21 -21.27
N ILE A 215 -7.62 3.35 -22.24
CA ILE A 215 -8.55 2.94 -23.30
C ILE A 215 -9.82 2.33 -22.71
N LEU A 216 -9.68 1.37 -21.80
CA LEU A 216 -10.81 0.72 -21.13
C LEU A 216 -11.68 1.72 -20.35
N THR A 217 -11.06 2.69 -19.69
CA THR A 217 -11.79 3.71 -18.91
C THR A 217 -12.61 4.62 -19.80
N VAL A 218 -12.08 5.00 -20.96
CA VAL A 218 -12.79 5.81 -21.96
C VAL A 218 -13.98 5.04 -22.54
N GLU A 219 -13.78 3.77 -22.91
CA GLU A 219 -14.85 2.91 -23.43
C GLU A 219 -15.99 2.73 -22.43
N TRP A 220 -15.68 2.48 -21.14
CA TRP A 220 -16.68 2.38 -20.08
C TRP A 220 -17.49 3.65 -19.88
N ASN A 221 -16.83 4.82 -19.91
CA ASN A 221 -17.51 6.10 -19.78
C ASN A 221 -18.44 6.38 -20.97
N LEU A 222 -18.03 6.03 -22.19
CA LEU A 222 -18.87 6.14 -23.39
C LEU A 222 -20.09 5.22 -23.30
N LEU A 223 -19.92 3.97 -22.85
CA LEU A 223 -21.01 3.02 -22.71
C LEU A 223 -22.03 3.46 -21.65
N ASN A 224 -21.56 3.97 -20.50
CA ASN A 224 -22.43 4.53 -19.46
C ASN A 224 -23.18 5.79 -19.95
N PHE A 225 -22.53 6.65 -20.74
CA PHE A 225 -23.18 7.81 -21.33
C PHE A 225 -24.30 7.42 -22.31
N LEU A 226 -24.07 6.38 -23.13
CA LEU A 226 -25.07 5.87 -24.06
C LEU A 226 -26.26 5.20 -23.35
N LEU A 227 -26.02 4.52 -22.22
CA LEU A 227 -27.07 3.90 -21.41
C LEU A 227 -27.99 4.90 -20.69
N ILE A 228 -27.54 6.13 -20.45
CA ILE A 228 -28.36 7.21 -19.85
C ILE A 228 -29.28 7.87 -20.91
N LEU A 229 -28.99 7.69 -22.20
CA LEU A 229 -29.72 8.29 -23.32
C LEU A 229 -30.83 7.39 -23.90
N ILE A 230 -31.02 6.19 -23.36
CA ILE A 230 -32.05 5.20 -23.76
C ILE A 230 -33.02 5.01 -22.60
#